data_AF-A0A1F2UI72-F1
#
_entry.id   AF-A0A1F2UI72-F1
#
_cell.length_a   1.000
_cell.length_b   1.000
_cell.length_c   1.000
_cell.angle_alpha   90.00
_cell.angle_beta   90.00
_cell.angle_gamma   90.00
#
_symmetry.space_group_name_H-M   'P 1'
#
loop_
_entity.id
_entity.type
_entity.pdbx_description
1 polymer ?
#
loop_
_entity_poly.entity_id
_entity_poly.type
_entity_poly.pdbx_seq_one_letter_code
_entity_poly.pdbx_strand_id
1 'polypeptide(L)' 'MQKSRPTQNKRARERAKQEKQQQKAARRLESKNRRPTPGGGPSGEDPDIAGIVPGPQASPWDDEA' A
#
# COMPACT_ATOMS: atom_id res chain seq x y z
N MET A 1 -2.57 -19.30 42.42
CA MET A 1 -2.67 -18.31 41.33
C MET A 1 -4.07 -17.72 41.33
N GLN A 2 -4.23 -16.48 41.79
CA GLN A 2 -5.53 -15.83 41.82
C GLN A 2 -5.96 -15.51 40.39
N LYS A 3 -7.07 -16.08 39.96
CA LYS A 3 -7.64 -15.89 38.62
C LYS A 3 -8.05 -14.42 38.52
N SER A 4 -7.37 -13.65 37.67
CA SER A 4 -7.63 -12.23 37.51
C SER A 4 -9.12 -12.01 37.21
N ARG A 5 -9.71 -11.04 37.91
CA ARG A 5 -11.15 -10.81 37.87
C ARG A 5 -11.57 -10.62 36.39
N PRO A 6 -12.64 -11.27 35.90
CA PRO A 6 -13.02 -11.26 34.50
C PRO A 6 -13.09 -9.85 33.87
N THR A 7 -13.47 -8.86 34.68
CA THR A 7 -13.57 -7.45 34.31
C THR A 7 -12.21 -6.78 34.07
N GLN A 8 -11.17 -7.13 34.83
CA GLN A 8 -9.81 -6.60 34.67
C GLN A 8 -9.18 -7.11 33.37
N ASN A 9 -9.36 -8.40 33.08
CA ASN A 9 -8.91 -8.99 31.82
C ASN A 9 -9.61 -8.37 30.61
N LYS A 10 -10.92 -8.13 30.70
CA LYS A 10 -11.66 -7.43 29.62
C LYS A 10 -11.11 -6.02 29.39
N ARG A 11 -10.88 -5.26 30.46
CA ARG A 11 -10.32 -3.90 30.37
C ARG A 11 -8.89 -3.90 29.81
N ALA A 12 -8.07 -4.87 30.15
CA ALA A 12 -6.72 -5.01 29.57
C ALA A 12 -6.77 -5.34 28.07
N ARG A 13 -7.64 -6.28 27.67
CA ARG A 13 -7.83 -6.63 26.25
C ARG A 13 -8.34 -5.46 25.41
N GLU A 14 -9.28 -4.68 25.92
CA GLU A 14 -9.80 -3.50 25.22
C GLU A 14 -8.74 -2.41 25.07
N ARG A 15 -7.95 -2.13 26.12
CA ARG A 15 -6.81 -1.21 26.03
C ARG A 15 -5.79 -1.66 24.98
N ALA A 16 -5.40 -2.94 25.00
CA ALA A 16 -4.47 -3.48 24.02
C ALA A 16 -4.98 -3.39 22.56
N LYS A 17 -6.29 -3.58 22.34
CA LYS A 17 -6.89 -3.38 21.01
C LYS A 17 -6.81 -1.92 20.57
N GLN A 18 -7.15 -0.98 21.46
CA GLN A 18 -7.10 0.45 21.18
C GLN A 18 -5.68 0.91 20.87
N GLU A 19 -4.70 0.51 21.68
CA GLU A 19 -3.28 0.81 21.43
C GLU A 19 -2.80 0.26 20.09
N LYS A 20 -3.14 -0.99 19.75
CA LYS A 20 -2.80 -1.59 18.45
C LYS A 20 -3.45 -0.85 17.28
N GLN A 21 -4.70 -0.41 17.43
CA GLN A 21 -5.37 0.38 16.40
C GLN A 21 -4.71 1.74 16.21
N GLN A 22 -4.37 2.43 17.29
CA GLN A 22 -3.64 3.71 17.25
C GLN A 22 -2.28 3.57 16.58
N GLN A 23 -1.49 2.56 16.96
CA GLN A 23 -0.19 2.27 16.34
C GLN A 23 -0.33 1.98 14.83
N LYS A 24 -1.34 1.20 14.43
CA LYS A 24 -1.60 0.91 13.01
C LYS A 24 -2.00 2.17 12.25
N ALA A 25 -2.79 3.04 12.85
CA ALA A 25 -3.17 4.33 12.25
C ALA A 25 -1.94 5.24 12.08
N ALA A 26 -1.10 5.37 13.11
CA ALA A 26 0.15 6.11 13.04
C ALA A 26 1.08 5.59 11.94
N ARG A 27 1.28 4.26 11.86
CA ARG A 27 2.09 3.63 10.80
C ARG A 27 1.54 3.88 9.40
N ARG A 28 0.22 3.91 9.23
CA ARG A 28 -0.42 4.23 7.94
C ARG A 28 -0.17 5.69 7.54
N LEU A 29 -0.26 6.62 8.47
CA LEU A 29 0.04 8.04 8.22
C LEU A 29 1.51 8.23 7.85
N GLU A 30 2.42 7.63 8.60
CA GLU A 30 3.85 7.64 8.31
C GLU A 30 4.14 7.04 6.92
N SER A 31 3.54 5.89 6.60
CA SER A 31 3.69 5.27 5.28
C SER A 31 3.14 6.16 4.17
N LYS A 32 2.01 6.84 4.40
CA LYS A 32 1.43 7.78 3.43
C LYS A 32 2.32 8.99 3.18
N ASN A 33 2.97 9.51 4.23
CA ASN A 33 3.91 10.62 4.12
C ASN A 33 5.24 10.21 3.48
N ARG A 34 5.73 9.01 3.78
CA ARG A 34 6.98 8.47 3.21
C ARG A 34 6.80 8.06 1.75
N ARG A 35 5.62 7.56 1.39
CA ARG A 35 5.35 7.15 0.02
C ARG A 35 5.47 8.41 -0.85
N PRO A 36 6.39 8.44 -1.83
CA PRO A 36 6.47 9.58 -2.73
C PRO A 36 5.07 9.78 -3.32
N THR A 37 4.60 11.02 -3.32
CA THR A 37 3.42 11.38 -4.10
C THR A 37 3.63 10.83 -5.50
N PRO A 38 2.70 10.06 -6.08
CA PRO A 38 2.74 9.73 -7.50
C PRO A 38 2.41 11.02 -8.27
N GLY A 39 3.32 12.00 -8.19
CA GLY A 39 3.43 13.05 -9.16
C GLY A 39 4.16 12.39 -10.32
N GLY A 40 3.48 12.31 -11.46
CA GLY A 40 4.11 11.94 -12.71
C GLY A 40 5.42 12.71 -12.86
N GLY A 41 6.42 12.06 -13.44
CA GLY A 41 7.66 12.73 -13.81
C GLY A 41 7.39 14.00 -14.63
N PRO A 42 8.43 14.79 -14.96
CA PRO A 42 8.29 16.10 -15.59
C PRO A 42 7.45 16.15 -16.88
N SER A 43 7.15 15.00 -17.51
CA SER A 43 6.28 14.88 -18.70
C SER A 43 4.90 14.26 -18.46
N GLY A 44 4.57 13.80 -17.25
CA GLY A 44 3.30 13.10 -16.97
C GLY A 44 3.21 11.67 -17.52
N GLU A 45 4.27 11.16 -18.13
CA GLU A 45 4.35 9.82 -18.74
C GLU A 45 5.35 8.95 -17.97
N ASP A 46 5.02 7.68 -17.75
CA ASP A 46 5.88 6.73 -17.05
C ASP A 46 7.02 6.30 -17.99
N PRO A 47 8.31 6.43 -17.61
CA PRO A 47 9.42 5.99 -18.46
C PRO A 47 9.35 4.51 -18.84
N ASP A 48 8.72 3.66 -18.01
CA ASP A 48 8.56 2.23 -18.29
C ASP A 48 7.44 1.96 -19.32
N ILE A 49 6.48 2.87 -19.46
CA ILE A 49 5.36 2.74 -20.41
C ILE A 49 5.54 3.59 -21.67
N ALA A 50 6.46 4.56 -21.64
CA ALA A 50 6.72 5.46 -22.75
C ALA A 50 7.12 4.68 -24.01
N GLY A 51 6.39 4.89 -25.10
CA GLY A 51 6.66 4.24 -26.39
C GLY A 51 6.04 2.85 -26.57
N ILE A 52 5.34 2.31 -25.57
CA ILE A 52 4.57 1.08 -25.75
C ILE A 52 3.27 1.40 -26.51
N VAL A 53 3.11 0.81 -27.68
CA VAL A 53 1.87 0.91 -28.46
C VAL A 53 0.90 -0.18 -27.97
N PRO A 54 -0.26 0.16 -27.40
CA PRO A 54 -1.24 -0.83 -27.00
C PRO A 54 -1.86 -1.49 -28.24
N GLY A 55 -1.78 -2.82 -28.31
CA GLY A 55 -2.30 -3.59 -29.44
C GLY A 55 -1.54 -4.90 -29.61
N PRO A 56 -1.91 -5.72 -30.61
CA PRO A 56 -1.11 -6.86 -30.99
C PRO A 56 0.28 -6.39 -31.43
N GLN A 57 1.32 -6.97 -30.85
CA GLN A 57 2.70 -6.74 -31.26
C GLN A 57 2.84 -7.12 -32.75
N ALA A 58 3.45 -6.24 -33.55
CA ALA A 58 3.71 -6.53 -34.96
C ALA A 58 4.49 -7.85 -35.09
N SER A 59 4.05 -8.70 -36.02
CA SER A 59 4.78 -9.92 -36.37
C SER A 59 6.13 -9.54 -36.98
N PRO A 60 7.26 -10.12 -36.52
CA PRO A 60 8.57 -9.84 -37.09
C PRO A 60 8.74 -10.21 -38.58
N TRP A 61 7.72 -10.80 -39.19
CA TRP A 61 7.78 -11.42 -40.51
C TRP A 61 6.68 -10.92 -41.48
N ASP A 62 5.79 -10.02 -41.06
CA ASP A 62 4.65 -9.54 -41.88
C ASP A 62 4.97 -8.31 -42.74
N ASP A 63 6.18 -7.75 -42.67
CA ASP A 63 6.60 -6.59 -43.48
C ASP A 63 7.03 -6.94 -44.94
N GLU A 64 7.00 -8.22 -45.32
CA GLU A 64 7.43 -8.73 -46.65
C GLU A 64 6.29 -9.24 -47.55
N ALA A 65 5.02 -8.95 -47.24
CA ALA A 65 3.85 -9.38 -48.04
C ALA A 65 3.26 -8.29 -48.94
#